data_AF-A0A315YVR5-F1
#
_entry.id   AF-A0A315YVR5-F1
#
_cell.length_a   1.000
_cell.length_b   1.000
_cell.length_c   1.000
_cell.angle_alpha   90.00
_cell.angle_beta   90.00
_cell.angle_gamma   90.00
#
_symmetry.space_group_name_H-M   'P 1'
#
loop_
_entity.id
_entity.type
_entity.pdbx_description
1 polymer ?
#
loop_
_entity_poly.entity_id
_entity_poly.type
_entity_poly.pdbx_seq_one_letter_code
_entity_poly.pdbx_strand_id
1 'polypeptide(L)'
;MIYRLFSIFCITLITFSCSPDQGLLKVIPKDALFVVSMNTPSLIQKSEIYDSDQYQIANFFVQEFGQHPLGNTLESPQDIGINVFENLYAYGIKNTITGTPFLCFTAELDKTAFLEEKVATFLQHSYSEKVNDWDVIYNGQWGIAWNDAQVLVVRSEHPTISIDIKHTLEQLTSLEDTESHYNSEDFITKLNEKADLGIWLNINQAKSLPLLSEYSYLIPKLRQDDNNIHFNVNFEKDQINTDIAILLSEEDKEAVLGSYFKKTSNTKALQNVPEDALFVVNTAVEPKPYYNHLKESVSQVDSVKAAQIDFFERFWLGYKAKVSTDEFLEALGGELTIAVTGEQKLIGRHNKISYQPKFLAETSMNDLKLFNNFLKKIPYLRRSKSGNYYEWNFLSWNFYLGMHKGIASFSNDREAMNTVDNEGLEKSILDGAYGSYFSSSPFTIYLDLNVNNYPASLKDNLTKNFSNYIPNYEAHTSVFDKMIMYKDGEDQKVKVSLHSEGENSLHFLLKHLDKVYSEQLIL
;
A
#
# COMPACT_ATOMS: atom_id res chain seq x y z
N MET A 1 50.69 -17.90 17.05
CA MET A 1 50.13 -17.73 15.69
C MET A 1 48.61 -17.77 15.70
N ILE A 2 48.00 -18.78 16.33
CA ILE A 2 46.53 -18.91 16.50
C ILE A 2 45.89 -17.72 17.24
N TYR A 3 46.51 -17.22 18.32
CA TYR A 3 46.00 -16.03 19.02
C TYR A 3 46.03 -14.74 18.19
N ARG A 4 46.98 -14.58 17.25
CA ARG A 4 47.02 -13.41 16.36
C ARG A 4 45.96 -13.49 15.25
N LEU A 5 45.65 -14.69 14.77
CA LEU A 5 44.55 -14.92 13.82
C LEU A 5 43.19 -14.76 14.49
N PHE A 6 43.04 -15.14 15.76
CA PHE A 6 41.81 -14.92 16.52
C PHE A 6 41.60 -13.44 16.87
N SER A 7 42.67 -12.70 17.20
CA SER A 7 42.60 -11.24 17.36
C SER A 7 42.27 -10.52 16.06
N ILE A 8 42.81 -10.96 14.92
CA ILE A 8 42.44 -10.39 13.61
C ILE A 8 41.01 -10.75 13.25
N PHE A 9 40.54 -11.98 13.52
CA PHE A 9 39.16 -12.41 13.30
C PHE A 9 38.16 -11.64 14.17
N CYS A 10 38.47 -11.41 15.45
CA CYS A 10 37.67 -10.58 16.35
C CYS A 10 37.73 -9.09 15.98
N ILE A 11 38.88 -8.58 15.51
CA ILE A 11 38.99 -7.20 14.99
C ILE A 11 38.21 -7.07 13.68
N THR A 12 38.21 -8.07 12.78
CA THR A 12 37.34 -8.08 11.59
C THR A 12 35.86 -8.21 11.94
N LEU A 13 35.48 -8.93 13.00
CA LEU A 13 34.10 -8.97 13.48
C LEU A 13 33.65 -7.64 14.12
N ILE A 14 34.58 -6.87 14.69
CA ILE A 14 34.31 -5.53 15.25
C ILE A 14 34.37 -4.45 14.15
N THR A 15 35.15 -4.62 13.08
CA THR A 15 35.21 -3.67 11.94
C THR A 15 34.17 -3.95 10.86
N PHE A 16 33.53 -5.13 10.85
CA PHE A 16 32.30 -5.39 10.07
C PHE A 16 31.02 -4.93 10.79
N SER A 17 31.14 -4.38 12.01
CA SER A 17 30.01 -3.79 12.76
C SER A 17 29.79 -2.31 12.46
N CYS A 18 30.63 -1.66 11.66
CA CYS A 18 30.26 -0.41 10.98
C CYS A 18 29.72 -0.78 9.60
N SER A 19 28.40 -0.94 9.48
CA SER A 19 27.78 -0.92 8.16
C SER A 19 28.06 0.46 7.54
N PRO A 20 28.60 0.55 6.31
CA PRO A 20 28.78 1.82 5.59
C PRO A 20 27.52 2.70 5.61
N ASP A 21 26.34 2.06 5.63
CA ASP A 21 25.01 2.66 5.78
C ASP A 21 24.85 3.64 6.94
N GLN A 22 25.56 3.45 8.06
CA GLN A 22 25.34 4.26 9.25
C GLN A 22 25.69 5.75 9.03
N GLY A 23 26.66 6.07 8.17
CA GLY A 23 26.96 7.47 7.83
C GLY A 23 25.80 8.17 7.13
N LEU A 24 25.12 7.46 6.22
CA LEU A 24 23.98 7.96 5.44
C LEU A 24 22.76 8.23 6.32
N LEU A 25 22.56 7.43 7.38
CA LEU A 25 21.44 7.60 8.30
C LEU A 25 21.55 8.83 9.21
N LYS A 26 22.76 9.40 9.40
CA LYS A 26 22.97 10.57 10.27
C LYS A 26 22.25 11.83 9.78
N VAL A 27 22.07 11.96 8.47
CA VAL A 27 21.41 13.13 7.87
C VAL A 27 19.89 12.94 7.72
N ILE A 28 19.35 11.78 8.12
CA ILE A 28 17.92 11.48 8.04
C ILE A 28 17.30 11.71 9.42
N PRO A 29 16.45 12.74 9.60
CA PRO A 29 15.86 13.03 10.89
C PRO A 29 14.81 11.97 11.28
N LYS A 30 14.66 11.69 12.58
CA LYS A 30 13.70 10.68 13.10
C LYS A 30 12.24 11.00 12.81
N ASP A 31 11.92 12.28 12.62
CA ASP A 31 10.58 12.77 12.32
C ASP A 31 10.34 12.96 10.82
N ALA A 32 11.19 12.39 9.96
CA ALA A 32 10.97 12.34 8.53
C ALA A 32 9.56 11.81 8.21
N LEU A 33 8.89 12.46 7.25
CA LEU A 33 7.54 12.10 6.79
C LEU A 33 7.52 10.67 6.27
N PHE A 34 8.54 10.34 5.47
CA PHE A 34 8.82 9.01 4.97
C PHE A 34 10.32 8.87 4.71
N VAL A 35 10.82 7.64 4.70
CA VAL A 35 12.17 7.26 4.27
C VAL A 35 12.05 6.06 3.35
N VAL A 36 12.66 6.11 2.17
CA VAL A 36 12.78 5.02 1.22
C VAL A 36 14.24 4.60 1.20
N SER A 37 14.55 3.38 1.64
CA SER A 37 15.82 2.72 1.42
C SER A 37 15.77 1.89 0.14
N MET A 38 16.82 1.97 -0.66
CA MET A 38 16.95 1.25 -1.91
C MET A 38 18.20 0.37 -1.85
N ASN A 39 18.01 -0.94 -1.96
CA ASN A 39 19.11 -1.89 -2.08
C ASN A 39 19.57 -1.93 -3.55
N THR A 40 20.36 -0.93 -3.92
CA THR A 40 20.79 -0.72 -5.31
C THR A 40 21.48 -1.94 -5.92
N PRO A 41 22.36 -2.67 -5.21
CA PRO A 41 22.94 -3.92 -5.71
C PRO A 41 21.89 -4.96 -6.12
N SER A 42 20.88 -5.19 -5.26
CA SER A 42 19.81 -6.13 -5.56
C SER A 42 18.97 -5.67 -6.74
N LEU A 43 18.62 -4.37 -6.78
CA LEU A 43 17.83 -3.77 -7.87
C LEU A 43 18.57 -3.86 -9.22
N ILE A 44 19.86 -3.55 -9.27
CA ILE A 44 20.68 -3.69 -10.48
C ILE A 44 20.72 -5.16 -10.92
N GLN A 45 20.97 -6.09 -9.99
CA GLN A 45 21.02 -7.51 -10.30
C GLN A 45 19.68 -8.03 -10.85
N LYS A 46 18.56 -7.67 -10.21
CA LYS A 46 17.22 -8.16 -10.53
C LYS A 46 16.59 -7.48 -11.74
N SER A 47 17.00 -6.25 -12.03
CA SER A 47 16.58 -5.53 -13.24
C SER A 47 17.29 -6.04 -14.48
N GLU A 48 18.45 -6.69 -14.34
CA GLU A 48 19.35 -7.08 -15.44
C GLU A 48 19.70 -5.91 -16.37
N ILE A 49 19.60 -4.67 -15.88
CA ILE A 49 19.98 -3.46 -16.59
C ILE A 49 21.42 -3.13 -16.20
N TYR A 50 22.35 -3.50 -17.08
CA TYR A 50 23.77 -3.20 -16.89
C TYR A 50 24.19 -1.87 -17.54
N ASP A 51 23.44 -1.39 -18.54
CA ASP A 51 23.64 -0.08 -19.19
C ASP A 51 22.30 0.68 -19.29
N SER A 52 22.24 1.91 -18.75
CA SER A 52 21.05 2.77 -18.76
C SER A 52 20.59 3.15 -20.17
N ASP A 53 21.53 3.26 -21.12
CA ASP A 53 21.29 3.69 -22.51
C ASP A 53 20.44 2.68 -23.31
N GLN A 54 20.27 1.47 -22.77
CA GLN A 54 19.50 0.39 -23.42
C GLN A 54 17.99 0.59 -23.30
N TYR A 55 17.51 1.50 -22.44
CA TYR A 55 16.09 1.68 -22.16
C TYR A 55 15.64 3.13 -22.40
N GLN A 56 14.62 3.31 -23.24
CA GLN A 56 13.92 4.58 -23.45
C GLN A 56 13.29 5.14 -22.17
N ILE A 57 12.88 4.29 -21.22
CA ILE A 57 12.40 4.78 -19.93
C ILE A 57 13.50 5.47 -19.11
N ALA A 58 14.76 5.01 -19.21
CA ALA A 58 15.88 5.71 -18.60
C ALA A 58 16.09 7.08 -19.26
N ASN A 59 15.98 7.17 -20.59
CA ASN A 59 16.00 8.44 -21.31
C ASN A 59 14.82 9.34 -20.93
N PHE A 60 13.62 8.81 -20.69
CA PHE A 60 12.46 9.56 -20.21
C PHE A 60 12.71 10.14 -18.82
N PHE A 61 13.21 9.34 -17.88
CA PHE A 61 13.63 9.86 -16.57
C PHE A 61 14.72 10.91 -16.73
N VAL A 62 15.75 10.66 -17.55
CA VAL A 62 16.80 11.65 -17.84
C VAL A 62 16.24 12.91 -18.50
N GLN A 63 15.16 12.87 -19.29
CA GLN A 63 14.53 14.05 -19.90
C GLN A 63 13.61 14.80 -18.94
N GLU A 64 12.81 14.11 -18.13
CA GLU A 64 11.97 14.69 -17.07
C GLU A 64 12.85 15.30 -15.95
N PHE A 65 13.95 14.62 -15.61
CA PHE A 65 15.03 15.16 -14.78
C PHE A 65 16.05 16.00 -15.57
N GLY A 66 15.91 16.13 -16.89
CA GLY A 66 16.85 16.80 -17.82
C GLY A 66 16.40 18.18 -18.26
N GLN A 67 15.16 18.54 -17.97
CA GLN A 67 14.77 19.94 -17.77
C GLN A 67 15.54 20.57 -16.56
N HIS A 68 16.30 19.77 -15.82
CA HIS A 68 17.23 20.16 -14.76
C HIS A 68 18.67 20.31 -15.33
N PRO A 69 19.49 21.23 -14.81
CA PRO A 69 20.88 21.41 -15.27
C PRO A 69 21.78 20.16 -15.16
N LEU A 70 21.37 19.16 -14.36
CA LEU A 70 22.07 17.89 -14.20
C LEU A 70 21.77 16.89 -15.34
N GLY A 71 20.51 16.75 -15.79
CA GLY A 71 20.16 15.67 -16.73
C GLY A 71 20.63 15.86 -18.18
N ASN A 72 21.02 17.06 -18.60
CA ASN A 72 21.56 17.28 -19.96
C ASN A 72 23.05 16.91 -20.13
N THR A 73 23.73 16.49 -19.06
CA THR A 73 25.19 16.26 -19.07
C THR A 73 25.61 14.97 -18.38
N LEU A 74 24.66 14.17 -17.90
CA LEU A 74 24.90 12.93 -17.17
C LEU A 74 24.53 11.76 -18.07
N GLU A 75 25.55 11.03 -18.55
CA GLU A 75 25.36 9.72 -19.18
C GLU A 75 25.11 8.65 -18.09
N SER A 76 25.71 8.78 -16.89
CA SER A 76 25.46 7.89 -15.73
C SER A 76 25.65 8.59 -14.37
N PRO A 77 24.91 8.22 -13.29
CA PRO A 77 25.16 8.72 -11.92
C PRO A 77 26.55 8.38 -11.37
N GLN A 78 27.24 7.37 -11.92
CA GLN A 78 28.63 7.07 -11.61
C GLN A 78 29.56 8.20 -12.07
N ASP A 79 29.15 8.95 -13.10
CA ASP A 79 29.91 10.06 -13.68
C ASP A 79 29.85 11.35 -12.84
N ILE A 80 29.28 11.30 -11.65
CA ILE A 80 29.36 12.37 -10.64
C ILE A 80 29.95 11.87 -9.32
N GLY A 81 30.51 10.66 -9.30
CA GLY A 81 31.19 10.09 -8.13
C GLY A 81 30.25 9.50 -7.08
N ILE A 82 28.96 9.31 -7.39
CA ILE A 82 28.00 8.61 -6.52
C ILE A 82 28.21 7.10 -6.64
N ASN A 83 28.34 6.42 -5.50
CA ASN A 83 28.44 4.97 -5.45
C ASN A 83 27.06 4.32 -5.57
N VAL A 84 26.64 4.03 -6.80
CA VAL A 84 25.38 3.32 -7.09
C VAL A 84 25.41 1.83 -6.74
N PHE A 85 26.53 1.31 -6.24
CA PHE A 85 26.63 -0.08 -5.76
C PHE A 85 26.44 -0.18 -4.24
N GLU A 86 26.09 0.92 -3.58
CA GLU A 86 25.69 0.95 -2.18
C GLU A 86 24.23 1.36 -2.05
N ASN A 87 23.70 1.27 -0.84
CA ASN A 87 22.32 1.64 -0.57
C ASN A 87 22.10 3.15 -0.74
N LEU A 88 20.92 3.50 -1.24
CA LEU A 88 20.50 4.88 -1.43
C LEU A 88 19.28 5.17 -0.56
N TYR A 89 19.19 6.39 -0.03
CA TYR A 89 18.05 6.81 0.77
C TYR A 89 17.39 8.05 0.18
N ALA A 90 16.07 8.02 0.05
CA ALA A 90 15.25 9.19 -0.26
C ALA A 90 14.26 9.42 0.88
N TYR A 91 14.04 10.66 1.30
CA TYR A 91 13.16 10.95 2.43
C TYR A 91 12.46 12.29 2.30
N GLY A 92 11.28 12.39 2.90
CA GLY A 92 10.51 13.63 2.95
C GLY A 92 10.66 14.28 4.32
N ILE A 93 10.88 15.59 4.35
CA ILE A 93 10.81 16.37 5.60
C ILE A 93 9.79 17.50 5.44
N LYS A 94 9.14 17.89 6.53
CA LYS A 94 8.11 18.92 6.48
C LYS A 94 8.75 20.30 6.35
N ASN A 95 8.37 21.09 5.34
CA ASN A 95 8.64 22.52 5.35
C ASN A 95 7.74 23.18 6.40
N THR A 96 8.33 23.76 7.43
CA THR A 96 7.60 24.39 8.55
C THR A 96 6.89 25.70 8.16
N ILE A 97 7.25 26.30 7.03
CA ILE A 97 6.70 27.56 6.52
C ILE A 97 5.53 27.30 5.57
N THR A 98 5.72 26.42 4.58
CA THR A 98 4.69 26.16 3.55
C THR A 98 3.81 24.95 3.87
N GLY A 99 4.26 24.06 4.77
CA GLY A 99 3.60 22.78 5.06
C GLY A 99 3.82 21.71 3.98
N THR A 100 4.46 22.02 2.86
CA THR A 100 4.77 21.06 1.79
C THR A 100 6.07 20.30 2.08
N PRO A 101 6.23 19.06 1.63
CA PRO A 101 7.46 18.32 1.89
C PRO A 101 8.65 18.90 1.09
N PHE A 102 9.83 18.95 1.71
CA PHE A 102 11.09 18.89 0.96
C PHE A 102 11.40 17.42 0.67
N LEU A 103 11.91 17.15 -0.53
CA LEU A 103 12.42 15.83 -0.91
C LEU A 103 13.94 15.84 -0.76
N CYS A 104 14.45 14.90 0.03
CA CYS A 104 15.85 14.74 0.33
C CYS A 104 16.35 13.41 -0.24
N PHE A 105 17.61 13.37 -0.63
CA PHE A 105 18.30 12.19 -1.14
C PHE A 105 19.71 12.15 -0.56
N THR A 106 20.14 11.00 -0.04
CA THR A 106 21.52 10.80 0.42
C THR A 106 22.11 9.51 -0.12
N ALA A 107 23.39 9.58 -0.47
CA ALA A 107 24.15 8.52 -1.12
C ALA A 107 25.63 8.56 -0.74
N GLU A 108 26.28 7.40 -0.77
CA GLU A 108 27.73 7.30 -0.60
C GLU A 108 28.46 7.87 -1.82
N LEU A 109 29.59 8.54 -1.58
CA LEU A 109 30.48 9.02 -2.62
C LEU A 109 31.68 8.08 -2.77
N ASP A 110 31.95 7.64 -3.99
CA ASP A 110 33.18 6.92 -4.35
C ASP A 110 34.36 7.90 -4.51
N LYS A 111 34.10 9.09 -5.09
CA LYS A 111 35.13 10.11 -5.39
C LYS A 111 34.61 11.54 -5.30
N THR A 112 34.83 12.19 -4.15
CA THR A 112 34.45 13.58 -3.87
C THR A 112 34.97 14.59 -4.90
N ALA A 113 36.21 14.41 -5.36
CA ALA A 113 36.86 15.30 -6.33
C ALA A 113 36.10 15.38 -7.67
N PHE A 114 35.38 14.32 -8.06
CA PHE A 114 34.62 14.31 -9.31
C PHE A 114 33.31 15.08 -9.18
N LEU A 115 32.66 14.97 -8.02
CA LEU A 115 31.49 15.78 -7.70
C LEU A 115 31.85 17.27 -7.70
N GLU A 116 32.95 17.66 -7.07
CA GLU A 116 33.41 19.05 -7.00
C GLU A 116 33.67 19.66 -8.39
N GLU A 117 34.38 18.93 -9.27
CA GLU A 117 34.67 19.37 -10.64
C GLU A 117 33.38 19.58 -11.44
N LYS A 118 32.44 18.65 -11.31
CA LYS A 118 31.16 18.70 -12.04
C LYS A 118 30.26 19.79 -11.49
N VAL A 119 30.09 19.88 -10.17
CA VAL A 119 29.31 20.93 -9.49
C VAL A 119 29.85 22.33 -9.82
N ALA A 120 31.17 22.52 -9.86
CA ALA A 120 31.80 23.77 -10.29
C ALA A 120 31.48 24.12 -11.76
N THR A 121 31.43 23.11 -12.63
CA THR A 121 31.07 23.26 -14.04
C THR A 121 29.58 23.61 -14.22
N PHE A 122 28.70 23.00 -13.44
CA PHE A 122 27.24 23.21 -13.50
C PHE A 122 26.82 24.62 -13.09
N LEU A 123 27.56 25.24 -12.20
CA LEU A 123 27.14 26.46 -11.51
C LEU A 123 27.80 27.75 -12.02
N GLN A 124 28.51 27.68 -13.16
CA GLN A 124 29.11 28.81 -13.87
C GLN A 124 29.66 29.93 -12.95
N HIS A 125 30.50 29.56 -11.98
CA HIS A 125 31.11 30.39 -10.89
C HIS A 125 30.32 30.48 -9.58
N SER A 126 30.15 29.36 -8.87
CA SER A 126 29.74 29.38 -7.45
C SER A 126 30.86 28.86 -6.55
N TYR A 127 31.11 29.56 -5.43
CA TYR A 127 31.90 29.03 -4.32
C TYR A 127 30.99 28.15 -3.46
N SER A 128 31.47 26.98 -3.02
CA SER A 128 30.82 26.26 -1.91
C SER A 128 30.98 27.05 -0.62
N GLU A 129 29.95 27.05 0.20
CA GLU A 129 30.04 27.50 1.58
C GLU A 129 30.37 26.28 2.46
N LYS A 130 31.29 26.44 3.41
CA LYS A 130 31.54 25.40 4.42
C LYS A 130 30.52 25.51 5.54
N VAL A 131 29.80 24.42 5.78
CA VAL A 131 28.92 24.23 6.95
C VAL A 131 29.43 23.01 7.69
N ASN A 132 30.05 23.21 8.85
CA ASN A 132 30.82 22.17 9.54
C ASN A 132 31.85 21.52 8.59
N ASP A 133 31.86 20.20 8.48
CA ASP A 133 32.74 19.43 7.60
C ASP A 133 32.18 19.26 6.17
N TRP A 134 31.02 19.86 5.87
CA TRP A 134 30.34 19.75 4.58
C TRP A 134 30.57 20.98 3.69
N ASP A 135 30.78 20.75 2.40
CA ASP A 135 30.63 21.76 1.37
C ASP A 135 29.17 21.85 0.95
N VAL A 136 28.64 23.06 0.85
CA VAL A 136 27.22 23.30 0.56
C VAL A 136 27.06 24.28 -0.58
N ILE A 137 26.19 23.95 -1.53
CA ILE A 137 25.69 24.88 -2.55
C ILE A 137 24.19 24.73 -2.70
N TYR A 138 23.49 25.85 -2.87
CA TYR A 138 22.05 25.89 -2.96
C TYR A 138 21.57 27.04 -3.85
N ASN A 139 20.34 26.91 -4.34
CA ASN A 139 19.56 27.99 -4.93
C ASN A 139 18.12 27.93 -4.41
N GLY A 140 17.21 28.73 -4.98
CA GLY A 140 15.80 28.80 -4.54
C GLY A 140 14.98 27.51 -4.70
N GLN A 141 15.50 26.47 -5.37
CA GLN A 141 14.76 25.23 -5.65
C GLN A 141 15.46 23.96 -5.18
N TRP A 142 16.79 23.95 -5.16
CA TRP A 142 17.58 22.79 -4.77
C TRP A 142 18.83 23.20 -4.00
N GLY A 143 19.39 22.27 -3.25
CA GLY A 143 20.73 22.39 -2.69
C GLY A 143 21.39 21.04 -2.52
N ILE A 144 22.72 21.05 -2.57
CA ILE A 144 23.59 19.90 -2.49
C ILE A 144 24.60 20.19 -1.39
N ALA A 145 24.74 19.27 -0.45
CA ALA A 145 25.83 19.25 0.51
C ALA A 145 26.64 17.97 0.31
N TRP A 146 27.96 18.02 0.45
CA TRP A 146 28.80 16.82 0.41
C TRP A 146 29.99 16.91 1.36
N ASN A 147 30.53 15.74 1.70
CA ASN A 147 31.82 15.59 2.39
C ASN A 147 32.60 14.43 1.74
N ASP A 148 33.68 13.99 2.38
CA ASP A 148 34.53 12.92 1.84
C ASP A 148 33.85 11.53 1.74
N ALA A 149 32.67 11.35 2.34
CA ALA A 149 31.99 10.07 2.44
C ALA A 149 30.63 10.03 1.72
N GLN A 150 29.88 11.13 1.70
CA GLN A 150 28.50 11.12 1.21
C GLN A 150 28.06 12.47 0.63
N VAL A 151 26.99 12.41 -0.16
CA VAL A 151 26.28 13.55 -0.73
C VAL A 151 24.84 13.56 -0.22
N LEU A 152 24.35 14.76 0.09
CA LEU A 152 22.98 15.07 0.45
C LEU A 152 22.41 16.06 -0.55
N VAL A 153 21.27 15.74 -1.15
CA VAL A 153 20.52 16.63 -2.05
C VAL A 153 19.18 16.96 -1.41
N VAL A 154 18.80 18.22 -1.42
CA VAL A 154 17.50 18.72 -0.95
C VAL A 154 16.82 19.45 -2.09
N ARG A 155 15.54 19.13 -2.35
CA ARG A 155 14.70 19.76 -3.36
C ARG A 155 13.38 20.22 -2.76
N SER A 156 12.95 21.42 -3.15
CA SER A 156 11.60 21.92 -2.89
C SER A 156 10.73 21.76 -4.13
N GLU A 157 9.50 21.28 -3.96
CA GLU A 157 8.51 21.23 -5.05
C GLU A 157 7.95 22.63 -5.40
N HIS A 158 8.11 23.59 -4.49
CA HIS A 158 7.80 25.00 -4.72
C HIS A 158 9.10 25.81 -4.69
N PRO A 159 9.32 26.75 -5.63
CA PRO A 159 10.43 27.70 -5.51
C PRO A 159 10.20 28.56 -4.26
N THR A 160 10.72 28.10 -3.13
CA THR A 160 10.76 28.83 -1.87
C THR A 160 11.92 29.82 -1.91
N ILE A 161 11.95 30.74 -0.96
CA ILE A 161 13.06 31.68 -0.81
C ILE A 161 14.32 30.85 -0.52
N SER A 162 15.43 31.10 -1.21
CA SER A 162 16.69 30.32 -1.11
C SER A 162 17.25 30.13 0.32
N ILE A 163 16.78 30.96 1.26
CA ILE A 163 17.10 30.89 2.68
C ILE A 163 16.62 29.58 3.31
N ASP A 164 15.49 29.03 2.88
CA ASP A 164 14.91 27.82 3.49
C ASP A 164 15.73 26.56 3.16
N ILE A 165 16.20 26.43 1.91
CA ILE A 165 17.04 25.30 1.48
C ILE A 165 18.37 25.28 2.23
N LYS A 166 19.02 26.45 2.35
CA LYS A 166 20.26 26.58 3.12
C LYS A 166 20.05 26.12 4.56
N HIS A 167 19.03 26.68 5.21
CA HIS A 167 18.73 26.36 6.60
C HIS A 167 18.47 24.86 6.79
N THR A 168 17.72 24.25 5.88
CA THR A 168 17.49 22.80 5.87
C THR A 168 18.80 22.01 5.74
N LEU A 169 19.70 22.37 4.81
CA LEU A 169 20.99 21.70 4.67
C LEU A 169 21.84 21.85 5.93
N GLU A 170 21.87 23.05 6.54
CA GLU A 170 22.56 23.30 7.81
C GLU A 170 22.00 22.44 8.95
N GLN A 171 20.69 22.30 9.03
CA GLN A 171 20.03 21.46 10.03
C GLN A 171 20.39 19.98 9.83
N LEU A 172 20.22 19.46 8.61
CA LEU A 172 20.43 18.04 8.33
C LEU A 172 21.90 17.62 8.49
N THR A 173 22.84 18.48 8.09
CA THR A 173 24.29 18.22 8.24
C THR A 173 24.80 18.40 9.67
N SER A 174 23.98 18.97 10.56
CA SER A 174 24.27 19.17 11.99
C SER A 174 23.38 18.32 12.91
N LEU A 175 22.67 17.32 12.37
CA LEU A 175 21.80 16.46 13.17
C LEU A 175 22.62 15.66 14.19
N GLU A 176 22.18 15.72 15.44
CA GLU A 176 22.70 14.86 16.50
C GLU A 176 22.26 13.40 16.26
N ASP A 177 23.09 12.45 16.67
CA ASP A 177 22.81 11.01 16.51
C ASP A 177 21.50 10.57 17.22
N THR A 178 21.01 11.33 18.21
CA THR A 178 19.73 11.07 18.90
C THR A 178 18.51 11.58 18.14
N GLU A 179 18.68 12.53 17.23
CA GLU A 179 17.60 13.15 16.44
C GLU A 179 17.54 12.57 15.01
N SER A 180 18.45 11.67 14.66
CA SER A 180 18.50 10.97 13.37
C SER A 180 18.13 9.49 13.47
N HIS A 181 17.79 8.88 12.33
CA HIS A 181 17.53 7.43 12.25
C HIS A 181 18.77 6.58 12.54
N TYR A 182 19.95 7.19 12.70
CA TYR A 182 21.21 6.55 13.09
C TYR A 182 21.10 5.62 14.30
N ASN A 183 20.26 5.94 15.29
CA ASN A 183 20.05 5.17 16.52
C ASN A 183 18.61 4.64 16.68
N SER A 184 17.83 4.56 15.61
CA SER A 184 16.46 4.03 15.69
C SER A 184 16.49 2.49 15.59
N GLU A 185 16.37 1.80 16.73
CA GLU A 185 16.46 0.32 16.79
C GLU A 185 15.46 -0.36 15.86
N ASP A 186 14.19 0.08 15.85
CA ASP A 186 13.16 -0.49 14.97
C ASP A 186 13.48 -0.23 13.49
N PHE A 187 13.87 0.99 13.14
CA PHE A 187 14.24 1.34 11.76
C PHE A 187 15.43 0.51 11.28
N ILE A 188 16.49 0.40 12.08
CA ILE A 188 17.69 -0.37 11.75
C ILE A 188 17.36 -1.86 11.65
N THR A 189 16.54 -2.39 12.57
CA THR A 189 16.09 -3.79 12.52
C THR A 189 15.37 -4.08 11.21
N LYS A 190 14.48 -3.17 10.80
CA LYS A 190 13.72 -3.30 9.55
C LYS A 190 14.57 -3.11 8.30
N LEU A 191 15.50 -2.15 8.29
CA LEU A 191 16.49 -1.97 7.23
C LEU A 191 17.34 -3.24 7.03
N ASN A 192 17.71 -3.91 8.12
CA ASN A 192 18.49 -5.14 8.10
C ASN A 192 17.75 -6.37 7.55
N GLU A 193 16.45 -6.28 7.26
CA GLU A 193 15.69 -7.34 6.58
C GLU A 193 16.10 -7.47 5.09
N LYS A 194 16.90 -6.53 4.55
CA LYS A 194 17.51 -6.55 3.21
C LYS A 194 16.50 -6.70 2.06
N ALA A 195 15.37 -6.01 2.17
CA ALA A 195 14.44 -5.89 1.05
C ALA A 195 15.07 -5.16 -0.14
N ASP A 196 14.50 -5.32 -1.34
CA ASP A 196 14.92 -4.53 -2.51
C ASP A 196 14.60 -3.04 -2.31
N LEU A 197 13.42 -2.75 -1.75
CA LEU A 197 13.01 -1.42 -1.29
C LEU A 197 12.40 -1.50 0.10
N GLY A 198 12.86 -0.65 1.02
CA GLY A 198 12.23 -0.45 2.32
C GLY A 198 11.59 0.93 2.38
N ILE A 199 10.31 1.03 2.72
CA ILE A 199 9.60 2.30 2.87
C ILE A 199 9.17 2.42 4.31
N TRP A 200 9.67 3.43 5.00
CA TRP A 200 9.27 3.82 6.35
C TRP A 200 8.36 5.03 6.27
N LEU A 201 7.19 4.97 6.88
CA LEU A 201 6.19 6.04 6.86
C LEU A 201 5.82 6.41 8.30
N ASN A 202 6.05 7.67 8.69
CA ASN A 202 5.59 8.17 9.98
C ASN A 202 4.08 8.47 9.89
N ILE A 203 3.26 7.68 10.59
CA ILE A 203 1.79 7.74 10.46
C ILE A 203 1.25 9.09 10.92
N ASN A 204 1.84 9.66 11.96
CA ASN A 204 1.36 10.91 12.57
C ASN A 204 1.61 12.09 11.63
N GLN A 205 2.76 12.10 10.98
CA GLN A 205 3.10 13.12 9.99
C GLN A 205 2.39 12.88 8.65
N ALA A 206 2.20 11.61 8.27
CA ALA A 206 1.58 11.22 7.01
C ALA A 206 0.13 11.70 6.83
N LYS A 207 -0.60 12.00 7.93
CA LYS A 207 -1.93 12.64 7.86
C LYS A 207 -1.93 13.98 7.13
N SER A 208 -0.77 14.65 7.05
CA SER A 208 -0.60 15.90 6.30
C SER A 208 -0.40 15.70 4.80
N LEU A 209 -0.16 14.46 4.34
CA LEU A 209 -0.04 14.15 2.92
C LEU A 209 -1.43 14.11 2.27
N PRO A 210 -1.66 14.84 1.16
CA PRO A 210 -2.98 14.89 0.52
C PRO A 210 -3.58 13.52 0.20
N LEU A 211 -2.76 12.60 -0.32
CA LEU A 211 -3.20 11.25 -0.69
C LEU A 211 -3.71 10.43 0.50
N LEU A 212 -3.13 10.61 1.68
CA LEU A 212 -3.48 9.84 2.89
C LEU A 212 -4.53 10.54 3.76
N SER A 213 -4.74 11.84 3.55
CA SER A 213 -5.72 12.63 4.27
C SER A 213 -7.15 12.11 4.07
N GLU A 214 -7.48 11.64 2.86
CA GLU A 214 -8.78 11.06 2.52
C GLU A 214 -9.05 9.74 3.26
N TYR A 215 -7.99 9.00 3.60
CA TYR A 215 -8.06 7.71 4.29
C TYR A 215 -7.78 7.81 5.79
N SER A 216 -7.60 9.02 6.31
CA SER A 216 -7.26 9.28 7.72
C SER A 216 -8.27 8.69 8.72
N TYR A 217 -9.52 8.47 8.32
CA TYR A 217 -10.54 7.82 9.14
C TYR A 217 -10.31 6.30 9.36
N LEU A 218 -9.48 5.68 8.52
CA LEU A 218 -9.04 4.29 8.69
C LEU A 218 -7.82 4.20 9.63
N ILE A 219 -7.14 5.32 9.85
CA ILE A 219 -6.00 5.40 10.76
C ILE A 219 -6.57 5.66 12.16
N PRO A 220 -6.36 4.76 13.12
CA PRO A 220 -6.80 4.96 14.50
C PRO A 220 -6.25 6.26 15.07
N LYS A 221 -6.89 6.75 16.14
CA LYS A 221 -6.31 7.83 16.92
C LYS A 221 -5.11 7.31 17.71
N LEU A 222 -3.95 7.49 17.12
CA LEU A 222 -2.66 7.22 17.72
C LEU A 222 -2.33 8.33 18.73
N ARG A 223 -1.90 7.95 19.92
CA ARG A 223 -1.65 8.87 21.04
C ARG A 223 -0.23 9.42 21.03
N GLN A 224 0.70 8.70 20.43
CA GLN A 224 2.12 9.03 20.42
C GLN A 224 2.66 9.27 19.01
N ASP A 225 3.74 10.04 18.90
CA ASP A 225 4.33 10.52 17.64
C ASP A 225 5.25 9.48 16.96
N ASP A 226 5.52 8.34 17.61
CA ASP A 226 6.46 7.29 17.23
C ASP A 226 5.84 6.11 16.46
N ASN A 227 4.62 6.28 15.95
CA ASN A 227 3.94 5.23 15.21
C ASN A 227 4.30 5.25 13.72
N ASN A 228 4.71 4.10 13.19
CA ASN A 228 5.23 3.97 11.83
C ASN A 228 4.60 2.80 11.08
N ILE A 229 4.52 2.91 9.75
CA ILE A 229 4.25 1.78 8.86
C ILE A 229 5.52 1.54 8.06
N HIS A 230 5.93 0.29 8.02
CA HIS A 230 7.06 -0.12 7.21
C HIS A 230 6.60 -1.08 6.10
N PHE A 231 7.03 -0.82 4.86
CA PHE A 231 6.81 -1.67 3.70
C PHE A 231 8.15 -2.21 3.21
N ASN A 232 8.29 -3.52 3.12
CA ASN A 232 9.45 -4.20 2.54
C ASN A 232 9.04 -4.83 1.22
N VAL A 233 9.50 -4.27 0.10
CA VAL A 233 9.17 -4.72 -1.25
C VAL A 233 10.32 -5.54 -1.82
N ASN A 234 9.99 -6.72 -2.35
CA ASN A 234 10.91 -7.64 -3.00
C ASN A 234 10.38 -8.05 -4.37
N PHE A 235 11.19 -7.84 -5.39
CA PHE A 235 10.97 -8.28 -6.76
C PHE A 235 11.49 -9.71 -6.91
N GLU A 236 10.56 -10.65 -7.00
CA GLU A 236 10.86 -12.06 -7.17
C GLU A 236 10.47 -12.52 -8.58
N LYS A 237 10.78 -13.77 -8.91
CA LYS A 237 10.27 -14.39 -10.15
C LYS A 237 8.75 -14.47 -10.10
N ASP A 238 8.08 -14.00 -11.15
CA ASP A 238 6.62 -14.02 -11.30
C ASP A 238 5.79 -13.23 -10.30
N GLN A 239 6.43 -12.55 -9.35
CA GLN A 239 5.69 -11.84 -8.32
C GLN A 239 6.49 -10.72 -7.67
N ILE A 240 5.75 -9.74 -7.17
CA ILE A 240 6.23 -8.75 -6.21
C ILE A 240 5.65 -9.12 -4.84
N ASN A 241 6.52 -9.23 -3.85
CA ASN A 241 6.14 -9.47 -2.46
C ASN A 241 6.34 -8.19 -1.65
N THR A 242 5.34 -7.80 -0.88
CA THR A 242 5.42 -6.68 0.06
C THR A 242 5.06 -7.16 1.45
N ASP A 243 5.97 -7.04 2.40
CA ASP A 243 5.69 -7.21 3.83
C ASP A 243 5.41 -5.84 4.44
N ILE A 244 4.31 -5.73 5.21
CA ILE A 244 3.83 -4.49 5.82
C ILE A 244 3.79 -4.69 7.34
N ALA A 245 4.68 -4.00 8.05
CA ALA A 245 4.71 -3.99 9.51
C ALA A 245 4.11 -2.68 10.02
N ILE A 246 3.14 -2.77 10.92
CA ILE A 246 2.60 -1.60 11.63
C ILE A 246 3.29 -1.55 13.00
N LEU A 247 4.19 -0.59 13.16
CA LEU A 247 5.00 -0.41 14.35
C LEU A 247 4.34 0.65 15.21
N LEU A 248 3.52 0.20 16.15
CA LEU A 248 2.82 1.07 17.09
C LEU A 248 3.54 1.14 18.43
N SER A 249 3.38 2.25 19.15
CA SER A 249 3.73 2.31 20.57
C SER A 249 2.96 1.25 21.37
N GLU A 250 3.48 0.77 22.49
CA GLU A 250 2.78 -0.27 23.30
C GLU A 250 1.37 0.17 23.74
N GLU A 251 1.19 1.44 24.07
CA GLU A 251 -0.13 2.00 24.41
C GLU A 251 -1.11 1.99 23.22
N ASP A 252 -0.61 2.28 22.01
CA ASP A 252 -1.42 2.27 20.80
C ASP A 252 -1.65 0.83 20.27
N LYS A 253 -0.73 -0.11 20.49
CA LYS A 253 -0.92 -1.55 20.18
C LYS A 253 -2.13 -2.13 20.89
N GLU A 254 -2.30 -1.85 22.18
CA GLU A 254 -3.46 -2.33 22.94
C GLU A 254 -4.78 -1.71 22.42
N ALA A 255 -4.75 -0.43 22.05
CA ALA A 255 -5.91 0.27 21.52
C ALA A 255 -6.29 -0.19 20.09
N VAL A 256 -5.30 -0.55 19.26
CA VAL A 256 -5.47 -0.77 17.81
C VAL A 256 -5.38 -2.22 17.37
N LEU A 257 -4.43 -3.00 17.87
CA LEU A 257 -4.12 -4.33 17.33
C LEU A 257 -4.67 -5.47 18.22
N GLY A 258 -4.89 -5.21 19.51
CA GLY A 258 -5.24 -6.24 20.48
C GLY A 258 -6.70 -6.68 20.57
N SER A 259 -7.67 -5.99 19.93
CA SER A 259 -9.06 -6.09 20.40
C SER A 259 -10.14 -6.55 19.42
N TYR A 260 -9.93 -6.48 18.09
CA TYR A 260 -11.06 -6.69 17.16
C TYR A 260 -10.86 -7.68 16.01
N PHE A 261 -9.65 -8.13 15.65
CA PHE A 261 -9.52 -9.26 14.72
C PHE A 261 -9.46 -10.58 15.47
N LYS A 262 -10.11 -11.61 14.93
CA LYS A 262 -9.94 -12.98 15.41
C LYS A 262 -8.57 -13.52 15.02
N LYS A 263 -8.16 -14.65 15.63
CA LYS A 263 -6.93 -15.35 15.23
C LYS A 263 -7.05 -16.13 13.92
N THR A 264 -8.24 -16.62 13.60
CA THR A 264 -8.52 -17.45 12.42
C THR A 264 -9.88 -17.07 11.84
N SER A 265 -10.10 -17.39 10.56
CA SER A 265 -11.37 -17.19 9.88
C SER A 265 -12.12 -18.52 9.73
N ASN A 266 -13.45 -18.48 9.87
CA ASN A 266 -14.32 -19.58 9.50
C ASN A 266 -14.63 -19.50 8.00
N THR A 267 -14.10 -20.45 7.24
CA THR A 267 -14.13 -20.42 5.77
C THR A 267 -15.43 -20.90 5.14
N LYS A 268 -16.46 -21.25 5.92
CA LYS A 268 -17.71 -21.78 5.36
C LYS A 268 -18.37 -20.86 4.33
N ALA A 269 -18.30 -19.54 4.53
CA ALA A 269 -18.83 -18.57 3.55
C ALA A 269 -18.06 -18.60 2.22
N LEU A 270 -16.75 -18.86 2.27
CA LEU A 270 -15.92 -18.91 1.07
C LEU A 270 -16.22 -20.13 0.17
N GLN A 271 -16.92 -21.16 0.68
CA GLN A 271 -17.40 -22.28 -0.13
C GLN A 271 -18.45 -21.86 -1.17
N ASN A 272 -19.11 -20.71 -0.95
CA ASN A 272 -20.11 -20.15 -1.88
C ASN A 272 -19.49 -19.16 -2.88
N VAL A 273 -18.22 -18.80 -2.70
CA VAL A 273 -17.50 -17.87 -3.57
C VAL A 273 -16.81 -18.66 -4.66
N PRO A 274 -17.08 -18.38 -5.95
CA PRO A 274 -16.48 -19.12 -7.04
C PRO A 274 -14.98 -18.85 -7.16
N GLU A 275 -14.26 -19.83 -7.71
CA GLU A 275 -12.81 -19.75 -7.91
C GLU A 275 -12.40 -18.58 -8.82
N ASP A 276 -13.25 -18.21 -9.78
CA ASP A 276 -13.06 -17.13 -10.76
C ASP A 276 -13.67 -15.78 -10.31
N ALA A 277 -13.92 -15.60 -9.01
CA ALA A 277 -14.36 -14.31 -8.48
C ALA A 277 -13.34 -13.20 -8.80
N LEU A 278 -13.80 -12.03 -9.21
CA LEU A 278 -12.93 -10.90 -9.58
C LEU A 278 -12.33 -10.18 -8.36
N PHE A 279 -13.03 -10.21 -7.23
CA PHE A 279 -12.62 -9.56 -6.00
C PHE A 279 -13.23 -10.28 -4.82
N VAL A 280 -12.45 -10.51 -3.76
CA VAL A 280 -12.93 -11.11 -2.52
C VAL A 280 -12.26 -10.44 -1.33
N VAL A 281 -13.05 -9.98 -0.36
CA VAL A 281 -12.59 -9.59 0.97
C VAL A 281 -13.15 -10.61 1.94
N ASN A 282 -12.29 -11.18 2.76
CA ASN A 282 -12.65 -12.02 3.87
C ASN A 282 -12.08 -11.42 5.15
N THR A 283 -12.93 -11.24 6.15
CA THR A 283 -12.50 -10.77 7.47
C THR A 283 -13.17 -11.54 8.58
N ALA A 284 -12.44 -11.76 9.66
CA ALA A 284 -12.90 -12.38 10.88
C ALA A 284 -12.60 -11.44 12.05
N VAL A 285 -13.65 -10.85 12.61
CA VAL A 285 -13.58 -9.84 13.67
C VAL A 285 -14.38 -10.25 14.89
N GLU A 286 -14.05 -9.68 16.04
CA GLU A 286 -14.91 -9.66 17.22
C GLU A 286 -15.98 -8.58 17.01
N PRO A 287 -17.28 -8.92 16.81
CA PRO A 287 -18.28 -7.97 16.33
C PRO A 287 -18.42 -6.71 17.18
N LYS A 288 -18.45 -6.87 18.50
CA LYS A 288 -18.67 -5.76 19.44
C LYS A 288 -17.44 -4.84 19.56
N PRO A 289 -16.21 -5.35 19.79
CA PRO A 289 -15.01 -4.52 19.71
C PRO A 289 -14.86 -3.80 18.37
N TYR A 290 -15.07 -4.50 17.25
CA TYR A 290 -14.96 -3.91 15.92
C TYR A 290 -15.99 -2.81 15.66
N TYR A 291 -17.25 -3.05 16.07
CA TYR A 291 -18.32 -2.05 15.95
C TYR A 291 -18.00 -0.78 16.72
N ASN A 292 -17.52 -0.92 17.97
CA ASN A 292 -17.15 0.23 18.80
C ASN A 292 -16.00 1.03 18.16
N HIS A 293 -14.99 0.33 17.63
CA HIS A 293 -13.88 0.97 16.90
C HIS A 293 -14.40 1.76 15.69
N LEU A 294 -15.22 1.14 14.83
CA LEU A 294 -15.79 1.82 13.66
C LEU A 294 -16.62 3.04 14.05
N LYS A 295 -17.47 2.92 15.07
CA LYS A 295 -18.31 4.02 15.54
C LYS A 295 -17.48 5.19 16.05
N GLU A 296 -16.44 4.91 16.83
CA GLU A 296 -15.51 5.93 17.33
C GLU A 296 -14.77 6.61 16.18
N SER A 297 -14.11 5.86 15.31
CA SER A 297 -13.33 6.39 14.18
C SER A 297 -14.17 7.22 13.22
N VAL A 298 -15.37 6.74 12.85
CA VAL A 298 -16.28 7.46 11.94
C VAL A 298 -16.79 8.75 12.56
N SER A 299 -17.16 8.74 13.85
CA SER A 299 -17.71 9.90 14.55
C SER A 299 -16.77 11.10 14.59
N GLN A 300 -15.47 10.86 14.49
CA GLN A 300 -14.43 11.88 14.59
C GLN A 300 -14.15 12.60 13.27
N VAL A 301 -14.38 11.92 12.14
CA VAL A 301 -13.93 12.40 10.82
C VAL A 301 -15.09 12.73 9.89
N ASP A 302 -16.26 12.09 10.07
CA ASP A 302 -17.38 12.23 9.15
C ASP A 302 -18.75 12.19 9.88
N SER A 303 -19.29 13.38 10.11
CA SER A 303 -20.60 13.54 10.77
C SER A 303 -21.76 12.95 9.96
N VAL A 304 -21.63 12.82 8.63
CA VAL A 304 -22.65 12.21 7.78
C VAL A 304 -22.64 10.70 7.97
N LYS A 305 -21.47 10.06 7.93
CA LYS A 305 -21.36 8.62 8.20
C LYS A 305 -21.76 8.28 9.64
N ALA A 306 -21.42 9.14 10.61
CA ALA A 306 -21.88 8.99 11.99
C ALA A 306 -23.42 9.02 12.09
N ALA A 307 -24.06 9.96 11.39
CA ALA A 307 -25.53 10.03 11.32
C ALA A 307 -26.15 8.81 10.62
N GLN A 308 -25.46 8.19 9.66
CA GLN A 308 -25.90 6.94 9.02
C GLN A 308 -25.87 5.75 9.99
N ILE A 309 -24.83 5.64 10.83
CA ILE A 309 -24.74 4.63 11.89
C ILE A 309 -25.88 4.83 12.89
N ASP A 310 -26.07 6.05 13.39
CA ASP A 310 -27.16 6.38 14.32
C ASP A 310 -28.55 6.11 13.73
N PHE A 311 -28.74 6.42 12.44
CA PHE A 311 -29.97 6.11 11.72
C PHE A 311 -30.20 4.59 11.65
N PHE A 312 -29.16 3.80 11.36
CA PHE A 312 -29.25 2.35 11.35
C PHE A 312 -29.63 1.79 12.72
N GLU A 313 -28.97 2.21 13.78
CA GLU A 313 -29.28 1.79 15.16
C GLU A 313 -30.72 2.12 15.54
N ARG A 314 -31.14 3.37 15.37
CA ARG A 314 -32.45 3.84 15.84
C ARG A 314 -33.59 3.34 14.98
N PHE A 315 -33.45 3.41 13.65
CA PHE A 315 -34.53 3.10 12.73
C PHE A 315 -34.61 1.60 12.42
N TRP A 316 -33.51 0.99 11.97
CA TRP A 316 -33.53 -0.41 11.54
C TRP A 316 -33.56 -1.36 12.73
N LEU A 317 -32.64 -1.21 13.69
CA LEU A 317 -32.59 -2.10 14.85
C LEU A 317 -33.68 -1.75 15.87
N GLY A 318 -33.73 -0.50 16.33
CA GLY A 318 -34.67 -0.07 17.38
C GLY A 318 -36.13 -0.05 16.94
N TYR A 319 -36.47 0.73 15.91
CA TYR A 319 -37.86 0.95 15.51
C TYR A 319 -38.45 -0.20 14.69
N LYS A 320 -37.75 -0.66 13.65
CA LYS A 320 -38.26 -1.71 12.74
C LYS A 320 -38.11 -3.11 13.35
N ALA A 321 -36.91 -3.48 13.77
CA ALA A 321 -36.65 -4.82 14.28
C ALA A 321 -36.98 -4.98 15.76
N LYS A 322 -37.01 -3.91 16.55
CA LYS A 322 -37.14 -3.97 18.01
C LYS A 322 -36.10 -4.90 18.62
N VAL A 323 -34.84 -4.69 18.25
CA VAL A 323 -33.65 -5.40 18.74
C VAL A 323 -32.63 -4.32 19.14
N SER A 324 -31.94 -4.51 20.26
CA SER A 324 -30.86 -3.62 20.67
C SER A 324 -29.59 -3.85 19.83
N THR A 325 -28.69 -2.86 19.79
CA THR A 325 -27.40 -3.01 19.10
C THR A 325 -26.59 -4.17 19.69
N ASP A 326 -26.55 -4.30 21.02
CA ASP A 326 -25.81 -5.38 21.69
C ASP A 326 -26.37 -6.77 21.31
N GLU A 327 -27.69 -6.97 21.38
CA GLU A 327 -28.31 -8.23 20.98
C GLU A 327 -28.04 -8.57 19.50
N PHE A 328 -28.01 -7.56 18.62
CA PHE A 328 -27.68 -7.77 17.21
C PHE A 328 -26.22 -8.17 17.02
N LEU A 329 -25.28 -7.50 17.71
CA LEU A 329 -23.84 -7.79 17.61
C LEU A 329 -23.50 -9.16 18.21
N GLU A 330 -24.15 -9.57 19.30
CA GLU A 330 -23.99 -10.91 19.89
C GLU A 330 -24.51 -12.03 18.97
N ALA A 331 -25.49 -11.72 18.12
CA ALA A 331 -26.00 -12.66 17.13
C ALA A 331 -25.05 -12.85 15.94
N LEU A 332 -24.10 -11.94 15.70
CA LEU A 332 -23.10 -12.07 14.65
C LEU A 332 -21.99 -13.02 15.09
N GLY A 333 -21.60 -13.93 14.20
CA GLY A 333 -20.43 -14.76 14.39
C GLY A 333 -19.13 -13.99 14.17
N GLY A 334 -19.12 -12.88 13.42
CA GLY A 334 -17.96 -12.02 13.22
C GLY A 334 -17.14 -12.31 11.96
N GLU A 335 -17.45 -13.37 11.22
CA GLU A 335 -16.93 -13.53 9.86
C GLU A 335 -17.76 -12.72 8.86
N LEU A 336 -17.10 -12.02 7.95
CA LEU A 336 -17.68 -11.27 6.84
C LEU A 336 -16.88 -11.56 5.57
N THR A 337 -17.57 -12.05 4.55
CA THR A 337 -17.04 -12.24 3.20
C THR A 337 -17.80 -11.32 2.26
N ILE A 338 -17.10 -10.60 1.39
CA ILE A 338 -17.68 -9.80 0.31
C ILE A 338 -16.95 -10.21 -0.97
N ALA A 339 -17.68 -10.61 -1.99
CA ALA A 339 -17.14 -11.00 -3.28
C ALA A 339 -17.85 -10.28 -4.43
N VAL A 340 -17.09 -9.95 -5.48
CA VAL A 340 -17.61 -9.60 -6.80
C VAL A 340 -17.32 -10.77 -7.72
N THR A 341 -18.36 -11.39 -8.25
CA THR A 341 -18.27 -12.68 -8.95
C THR A 341 -18.50 -12.56 -10.46
N GLY A 342 -18.67 -11.35 -10.97
CA GLY A 342 -18.86 -11.08 -12.39
C GLY A 342 -19.82 -9.94 -12.64
N GLU A 343 -20.61 -10.04 -13.72
CA GLU A 343 -21.52 -8.99 -14.15
C GLU A 343 -22.86 -9.58 -14.59
N GLN A 344 -23.94 -8.83 -14.39
CA GLN A 344 -25.27 -9.16 -14.88
C GLN A 344 -25.83 -8.07 -15.77
N LYS A 345 -26.54 -8.51 -16.82
CA LYS A 345 -27.22 -7.64 -17.77
C LYS A 345 -28.62 -7.30 -17.25
N LEU A 346 -28.90 -6.01 -17.09
CA LEU A 346 -30.24 -5.50 -16.83
C LEU A 346 -30.84 -4.85 -18.07
N ILE A 347 -32.12 -5.12 -18.28
CA ILE A 347 -32.93 -4.47 -19.31
C ILE A 347 -33.83 -3.46 -18.60
N GLY A 348 -33.43 -2.18 -18.68
CA GLY A 348 -34.18 -1.07 -18.12
C GLY A 348 -35.42 -0.71 -18.93
N ARG A 349 -36.17 0.29 -18.45
CA ARG A 349 -37.28 0.89 -19.21
C ARG A 349 -36.77 1.42 -20.56
N HIS A 350 -37.55 1.23 -21.62
CA HIS A 350 -37.19 1.55 -23.01
C HIS A 350 -36.07 0.69 -23.62
N ASN A 351 -35.89 -0.55 -23.17
CA ASN A 351 -34.86 -1.49 -23.67
C ASN A 351 -33.43 -0.96 -23.50
N LYS A 352 -33.19 0.00 -22.59
CA LYS A 352 -31.84 0.45 -22.28
C LYS A 352 -31.12 -0.66 -21.52
N ILE A 353 -30.06 -1.18 -22.12
CA ILE A 353 -29.21 -2.18 -21.49
C ILE A 353 -28.27 -1.47 -20.53
N SER A 354 -28.20 -1.94 -19.29
CA SER A 354 -27.19 -1.56 -18.31
C SER A 354 -26.57 -2.81 -17.72
N TYR A 355 -25.28 -2.76 -17.42
CA TYR A 355 -24.59 -3.86 -16.78
C TYR A 355 -24.24 -3.50 -15.34
N GLN A 356 -24.24 -4.50 -14.46
CA GLN A 356 -24.01 -4.31 -13.03
C GLN A 356 -23.15 -5.44 -12.46
N PRO A 357 -22.24 -5.14 -11.52
CA PRO A 357 -21.47 -6.17 -10.86
C PRO A 357 -22.39 -7.13 -10.11
N LYS A 358 -22.14 -8.43 -10.27
CA LYS A 358 -22.70 -9.47 -9.39
C LYS A 358 -21.88 -9.46 -8.11
N PHE A 359 -22.54 -9.30 -6.97
CA PHE A 359 -21.86 -9.34 -5.67
C PHE A 359 -22.52 -10.35 -4.75
N LEU A 360 -21.74 -10.89 -3.83
CA LEU A 360 -22.17 -11.78 -2.76
C LEU A 360 -21.54 -11.27 -1.46
N ALA A 361 -22.36 -11.05 -0.43
CA ALA A 361 -21.90 -10.70 0.91
C ALA A 361 -22.46 -11.73 1.88
N GLU A 362 -21.59 -12.32 2.70
CA GLU A 362 -21.95 -13.39 3.63
C GLU A 362 -21.40 -13.10 5.01
N THR A 363 -22.17 -13.44 6.04
CA THR A 363 -21.72 -13.36 7.42
C THR A 363 -22.20 -14.54 8.24
N SER A 364 -21.33 -15.02 9.12
CA SER A 364 -21.66 -16.03 10.12
C SER A 364 -22.65 -15.48 11.15
N MET A 365 -23.58 -16.33 11.62
CA MET A 365 -24.57 -15.99 12.63
C MET A 365 -24.53 -17.00 13.79
N ASN A 366 -24.44 -16.51 15.02
CA ASN A 366 -24.55 -17.29 16.25
C ASN A 366 -26.02 -17.52 16.66
N ASP A 367 -26.90 -16.54 16.44
CA ASP A 367 -28.34 -16.64 16.74
C ASP A 367 -29.21 -16.52 15.48
N LEU A 368 -29.54 -17.69 14.93
CA LEU A 368 -30.42 -17.86 13.77
C LEU A 368 -31.86 -17.38 14.02
N LYS A 369 -32.34 -17.42 15.26
CA LYS A 369 -33.71 -17.04 15.58
C LYS A 369 -33.85 -15.53 15.58
N LEU A 370 -32.86 -14.82 16.13
CA LEU A 370 -32.83 -13.37 16.14
C LEU A 370 -32.82 -12.80 14.71
N PHE A 371 -31.97 -13.34 13.83
CA PHE A 371 -31.92 -12.92 12.43
C PHE A 371 -33.23 -13.18 11.67
N ASN A 372 -33.78 -14.39 11.80
CA ASN A 372 -35.08 -14.71 11.19
C ASN A 372 -36.20 -13.79 11.68
N ASN A 373 -36.17 -13.41 12.96
CA ASN A 373 -37.13 -12.48 13.54
C ASN A 373 -36.91 -11.05 13.00
N PHE A 374 -35.67 -10.62 12.82
CA PHE A 374 -35.31 -9.37 12.15
C PHE A 374 -35.90 -9.33 10.72
N LEU A 375 -35.64 -10.35 9.90
CA LEU A 375 -36.16 -10.43 8.53
C LEU A 375 -37.69 -10.40 8.46
N LYS A 376 -38.37 -11.14 9.33
CA LYS A 376 -39.84 -11.17 9.39
C LYS A 376 -40.47 -9.82 9.75
N LYS A 377 -39.74 -8.96 10.45
CA LYS A 377 -40.24 -7.65 10.91
C LYS A 377 -40.05 -6.55 9.86
N ILE A 378 -39.29 -6.79 8.79
CA ILE A 378 -39.12 -5.84 7.68
C ILE A 378 -40.23 -6.08 6.64
N PRO A 379 -41.28 -5.21 6.56
CA PRO A 379 -42.49 -5.51 5.80
C PRO A 379 -42.28 -5.62 4.29
N TYR A 380 -41.24 -4.98 3.75
CA TYR A 380 -40.90 -4.99 2.33
C TYR A 380 -40.21 -6.28 1.87
N LEU A 381 -39.49 -6.97 2.77
CA LEU A 381 -38.86 -8.27 2.48
C LEU A 381 -39.88 -9.42 2.50
N ARG A 382 -41.03 -9.22 3.14
CA ARG A 382 -42.05 -10.26 3.35
C ARG A 382 -42.80 -10.71 2.08
N ARG A 383 -42.69 -9.98 0.96
CA ARG A 383 -43.59 -10.14 -0.20
C ARG A 383 -43.13 -11.13 -1.28
N SER A 384 -41.91 -11.68 -1.20
CA SER A 384 -41.40 -12.61 -2.22
C SER A 384 -40.37 -13.58 -1.63
N LYS A 385 -40.84 -14.52 -0.81
CA LYS A 385 -40.02 -15.68 -0.42
C LYS A 385 -39.98 -16.66 -1.60
N SER A 386 -38.79 -16.99 -2.09
CA SER A 386 -38.56 -18.00 -3.13
C SER A 386 -37.52 -18.98 -2.60
N GLY A 387 -37.90 -20.24 -2.37
CA GLY A 387 -37.02 -21.20 -1.69
C GLY A 387 -36.68 -20.74 -0.25
N ASN A 388 -35.39 -20.68 0.09
CA ASN A 388 -34.94 -20.25 1.41
C ASN A 388 -34.50 -18.77 1.49
N TYR A 389 -34.63 -18.00 0.42
CA TYR A 389 -34.29 -16.58 0.41
C TYR A 389 -35.51 -15.67 0.17
N TYR A 390 -35.34 -14.43 0.57
CA TYR A 390 -36.26 -13.32 0.31
C TYR A 390 -35.73 -12.50 -0.85
N GLU A 391 -36.58 -12.22 -1.83
CA GLU A 391 -36.29 -11.32 -2.93
C GLU A 391 -36.88 -9.95 -2.63
N TRP A 392 -36.15 -8.89 -2.97
CA TRP A 392 -36.59 -7.51 -2.86
C TRP A 392 -36.10 -6.72 -4.07
N ASN A 393 -37.02 -6.00 -4.71
CA ASN A 393 -36.68 -5.07 -5.80
C ASN A 393 -36.54 -3.64 -5.25
N PHE A 394 -35.39 -3.01 -5.49
CA PHE A 394 -35.12 -1.62 -5.14
C PHE A 394 -34.46 -0.90 -6.31
N LEU A 395 -35.06 0.22 -6.77
CA LEU A 395 -34.53 1.02 -7.87
C LEU A 395 -34.18 0.21 -9.15
N SER A 396 -34.97 -0.82 -9.47
CA SER A 396 -34.75 -1.77 -10.58
C SER A 396 -33.64 -2.80 -10.36
N TRP A 397 -33.09 -2.90 -9.16
CA TRP A 397 -32.16 -3.95 -8.75
C TRP A 397 -32.94 -5.03 -8.01
N ASN A 398 -32.65 -6.30 -8.31
CA ASN A 398 -33.11 -7.40 -7.49
C ASN A 398 -32.02 -7.72 -6.47
N PHE A 399 -32.41 -7.74 -5.20
CA PHE A 399 -31.58 -8.17 -4.10
C PHE A 399 -32.21 -9.39 -3.46
N TYR A 400 -31.35 -10.26 -2.99
CA TYR A 400 -31.70 -11.52 -2.37
C TYR A 400 -31.05 -11.57 -1.00
N LEU A 401 -31.81 -12.00 -0.01
CA LEU A 401 -31.36 -12.14 1.37
C LEU A 401 -31.82 -13.48 1.89
N GLY A 402 -30.88 -14.35 2.20
CA GLY A 402 -31.13 -15.73 2.61
C GLY A 402 -30.32 -16.11 3.84
N MET A 403 -30.61 -17.28 4.38
CA MET A 403 -29.83 -17.84 5.46
C MET A 403 -29.78 -19.36 5.35
N HIS A 404 -28.58 -19.93 5.38
CA HIS A 404 -28.35 -21.37 5.27
C HIS A 404 -27.21 -21.80 6.21
N LYS A 405 -27.39 -22.88 6.96
CA LYS A 405 -26.35 -23.52 7.82
C LYS A 405 -25.52 -22.58 8.73
N GLY A 406 -26.09 -21.48 9.24
CA GLY A 406 -25.31 -20.54 10.07
C GLY A 406 -24.82 -19.30 9.34
N ILE A 407 -25.08 -19.16 8.04
CA ILE A 407 -24.58 -18.08 7.20
C ILE A 407 -25.76 -17.26 6.71
N ALA A 408 -25.73 -15.95 6.96
CA ALA A 408 -26.62 -15.00 6.33
C ALA A 408 -25.96 -14.48 5.05
N SER A 409 -26.66 -14.56 3.93
CA SER A 409 -26.13 -14.21 2.60
C SER A 409 -26.99 -13.13 1.95
N PHE A 410 -26.35 -12.13 1.37
CA PHE A 410 -26.94 -11.02 0.65
C PHE A 410 -26.30 -10.92 -0.73
N SER A 411 -27.09 -10.92 -1.80
CA SER A 411 -26.58 -10.87 -3.17
C SER A 411 -27.56 -10.18 -4.09
N ASN A 412 -27.08 -9.62 -5.19
CA ASN A 412 -27.92 -9.24 -6.33
C ASN A 412 -27.97 -10.30 -7.44
N ASP A 413 -27.34 -11.47 -7.22
CA ASP A 413 -27.31 -12.61 -8.11
C ASP A 413 -28.14 -13.77 -7.55
N ARG A 414 -29.18 -14.16 -8.30
CA ARG A 414 -30.06 -15.27 -7.91
C ARG A 414 -29.32 -16.61 -7.93
N GLU A 415 -28.37 -16.78 -8.85
CA GLU A 415 -27.62 -18.04 -8.99
C GLU A 415 -26.74 -18.27 -7.77
N ALA A 416 -26.04 -17.22 -7.31
CA ALA A 416 -25.26 -17.27 -6.07
C ALA A 416 -26.10 -17.71 -4.86
N MET A 417 -27.35 -17.24 -4.76
CA MET A 417 -28.24 -17.64 -3.66
C MET A 417 -28.72 -19.09 -3.76
N ASN A 418 -28.89 -19.62 -4.97
CA ASN A 418 -29.21 -21.04 -5.14
C ASN A 418 -28.03 -21.93 -4.73
N THR A 419 -26.80 -21.48 -4.96
CA THR A 419 -25.57 -22.17 -4.52
C THR A 419 -25.50 -22.26 -3.00
N VAL A 420 -25.77 -21.16 -2.30
CA VAL A 420 -25.83 -21.11 -0.83
C VAL A 420 -26.80 -22.16 -0.27
N ASP A 421 -27.91 -22.40 -0.97
CA ASP A 421 -28.93 -23.39 -0.59
C ASP A 421 -28.53 -24.85 -0.86
N ASN A 422 -27.59 -25.11 -1.77
CA ASN A 422 -27.23 -26.44 -2.29
C ASN A 422 -25.86 -26.95 -1.80
N GLU A 423 -25.44 -26.55 -0.60
CA GLU A 423 -24.18 -26.97 0.05
C GLU A 423 -22.88 -26.37 -0.50
N GLY A 424 -22.96 -25.28 -1.27
CA GLY A 424 -21.80 -24.57 -1.82
C GLY A 424 -21.46 -24.95 -3.26
N LEU A 425 -20.32 -24.48 -3.75
CA LEU A 425 -19.83 -24.77 -5.09
C LEU A 425 -18.99 -26.05 -5.12
N GLU A 426 -18.99 -26.75 -6.26
CA GLU A 426 -18.04 -27.86 -6.51
C GLU A 426 -16.59 -27.36 -6.56
N LYS A 427 -16.38 -26.14 -7.07
CA LYS A 427 -15.11 -25.42 -7.04
C LYS A 427 -15.32 -24.03 -6.48
N SER A 428 -14.71 -23.79 -5.33
CA SER A 428 -14.74 -22.53 -4.61
C SER A 428 -13.38 -21.84 -4.65
N ILE A 429 -13.32 -20.60 -4.18
CA ILE A 429 -12.03 -19.89 -4.04
C ILE A 429 -11.06 -20.58 -3.06
N LEU A 430 -11.56 -21.48 -2.21
CA LEU A 430 -10.73 -22.31 -1.33
C LEU A 430 -9.97 -23.42 -2.07
N ASP A 431 -10.42 -23.80 -3.26
CA ASP A 431 -9.82 -24.86 -4.07
C ASP A 431 -8.71 -24.33 -4.99
N GLY A 432 -8.67 -23.01 -5.20
CA GLY A 432 -7.66 -22.34 -6.01
C GLY A 432 -6.31 -22.19 -5.31
N ALA A 433 -5.33 -21.64 -6.03
CA ALA A 433 -3.95 -21.47 -5.56
C ALA A 433 -3.79 -20.62 -4.28
N TYR A 434 -4.84 -19.89 -3.88
CA TYR A 434 -4.84 -18.98 -2.73
C TYR A 434 -5.72 -19.42 -1.56
N GLY A 435 -6.41 -20.56 -1.68
CA GLY A 435 -7.37 -21.02 -0.68
C GLY A 435 -6.78 -21.21 0.72
N SER A 436 -5.49 -21.54 0.80
CA SER A 436 -4.78 -21.66 2.07
C SER A 436 -4.71 -20.34 2.84
N TYR A 437 -4.52 -19.20 2.16
CA TYR A 437 -4.42 -17.89 2.82
C TYR A 437 -5.72 -17.46 3.46
N PHE A 438 -6.84 -17.72 2.78
CA PHE A 438 -8.17 -17.50 3.32
C PHE A 438 -8.46 -18.33 4.58
N SER A 439 -7.87 -19.51 4.67
CA SER A 439 -8.06 -20.44 5.81
C SER A 439 -7.14 -20.11 6.98
N SER A 440 -5.94 -19.61 6.71
CA SER A 440 -4.93 -19.32 7.74
C SER A 440 -4.96 -17.89 8.26
N SER A 441 -5.68 -16.98 7.61
CA SER A 441 -5.67 -15.56 7.92
C SER A 441 -7.04 -15.03 8.34
N PRO A 442 -7.14 -14.20 9.39
CA PRO A 442 -8.37 -13.52 9.77
C PRO A 442 -8.71 -12.34 8.86
N PHE A 443 -7.82 -11.97 7.93
CA PHE A 443 -8.06 -10.92 6.96
C PHE A 443 -7.39 -11.31 5.65
N THR A 444 -8.16 -11.31 4.57
CA THR A 444 -7.65 -11.61 3.23
C THR A 444 -8.37 -10.73 2.22
N ILE A 445 -7.62 -10.12 1.32
CA ILE A 445 -8.15 -9.49 0.11
C ILE A 445 -7.55 -10.22 -1.08
N TYR A 446 -8.39 -10.65 -2.00
CA TYR A 446 -8.00 -11.14 -3.31
C TYR A 446 -8.58 -10.20 -4.36
N LEU A 447 -7.79 -9.91 -5.39
CA LEU A 447 -8.19 -9.13 -6.54
C LEU A 447 -7.61 -9.78 -7.79
N ASP A 448 -8.47 -10.13 -8.73
CA ASP A 448 -8.06 -10.45 -10.09
C ASP A 448 -7.56 -9.14 -10.73
N LEU A 449 -6.31 -9.11 -11.21
CA LEU A 449 -5.76 -7.95 -11.90
C LEU A 449 -5.72 -8.16 -13.41
N ASN A 450 -6.03 -9.38 -13.88
CA ASN A 450 -6.06 -9.71 -15.28
C ASN A 450 -7.37 -9.21 -15.89
N VAL A 451 -7.33 -8.00 -16.44
CA VAL A 451 -8.48 -7.35 -17.10
C VAL A 451 -9.08 -8.20 -18.23
N ASN A 452 -8.36 -9.19 -18.78
CA ASN A 452 -8.92 -10.09 -19.80
C ASN A 452 -9.94 -11.09 -19.23
N ASN A 453 -9.91 -11.36 -17.92
CA ASN A 453 -10.91 -12.17 -17.24
C ASN A 453 -12.22 -11.41 -17.02
N TYR A 454 -12.22 -10.08 -17.22
CA TYR A 454 -13.35 -9.24 -16.90
C TYR A 454 -14.39 -9.27 -18.04
N PRO A 455 -15.69 -9.20 -17.72
CA PRO A 455 -16.74 -9.00 -18.72
C PRO A 455 -16.47 -7.77 -19.59
N ALA A 456 -16.76 -7.85 -20.89
CA ALA A 456 -16.44 -6.80 -21.86
C ALA A 456 -16.98 -5.40 -21.46
N SER A 457 -18.19 -5.33 -20.89
CA SER A 457 -18.76 -4.07 -20.40
C SER A 457 -18.02 -3.48 -19.20
N LEU A 458 -17.56 -4.33 -18.28
CA LEU A 458 -16.75 -3.90 -17.15
C LEU A 458 -15.38 -3.43 -17.63
N LYS A 459 -14.74 -4.18 -18.54
CA LYS A 459 -13.50 -3.78 -19.20
C LYS A 459 -13.65 -2.41 -19.89
N ASP A 460 -14.68 -2.23 -20.72
CA ASP A 460 -14.98 -0.95 -21.40
C ASP A 460 -15.17 0.21 -20.41
N ASN A 461 -15.87 -0.02 -19.30
CA ASN A 461 -16.10 0.99 -18.29
C ASN A 461 -14.81 1.35 -17.55
N LEU A 462 -13.99 0.37 -17.18
CA LEU A 462 -12.68 0.60 -16.58
C LEU A 462 -11.79 1.39 -17.54
N THR A 463 -11.66 0.93 -18.79
CA THR A 463 -10.88 1.64 -19.81
C THR A 463 -11.39 3.08 -19.97
N LYS A 464 -12.69 3.33 -20.10
CA LYS A 464 -13.23 4.70 -20.23
C LYS A 464 -12.95 5.59 -19.02
N ASN A 465 -13.13 5.06 -17.81
CA ASN A 465 -12.98 5.84 -16.58
C ASN A 465 -11.50 6.13 -16.28
N PHE A 466 -10.61 5.18 -16.58
CA PHE A 466 -9.19 5.29 -16.27
C PHE A 466 -8.33 5.85 -17.41
N SER A 467 -8.78 5.81 -18.67
CA SER A 467 -7.99 6.33 -19.81
C SER A 467 -7.66 7.83 -19.69
N ASN A 468 -8.46 8.60 -18.94
CA ASN A 468 -8.17 10.02 -18.70
C ASN A 468 -7.02 10.23 -17.68
N TYR A 469 -6.74 9.22 -16.86
CA TYR A 469 -5.72 9.29 -15.80
C TYR A 469 -4.48 8.47 -16.15
N ILE A 470 -4.67 7.36 -16.87
CA ILE A 470 -3.64 6.42 -17.30
C ILE A 470 -3.85 6.19 -18.80
N PRO A 471 -3.16 6.96 -19.66
CA PRO A 471 -3.13 6.68 -21.10
C PRO A 471 -2.75 5.21 -21.32
N ASN A 472 -3.42 4.52 -22.24
CA ASN A 472 -3.20 3.09 -22.48
C ASN A 472 -3.35 2.20 -21.23
N TYR A 473 -4.35 2.46 -20.37
CA TYR A 473 -4.67 1.67 -19.18
C TYR A 473 -4.59 0.15 -19.38
N GLU A 474 -5.11 -0.37 -20.48
CA GLU A 474 -5.07 -1.82 -20.78
C GLU A 474 -3.65 -2.34 -20.97
N ALA A 475 -2.79 -1.57 -21.64
CA ALA A 475 -1.39 -1.95 -21.81
C ALA A 475 -0.68 -2.00 -20.46
N HIS A 476 -0.87 -0.98 -19.61
CA HIS A 476 -0.26 -0.94 -18.27
C HIS A 476 -0.77 -2.02 -17.31
N THR A 477 -2.03 -2.45 -17.46
CA THR A 477 -2.62 -3.47 -16.57
C THR A 477 -2.43 -4.90 -17.05
N SER A 478 -2.15 -5.11 -18.34
CA SER A 478 -2.01 -6.44 -18.95
C SER A 478 -0.89 -7.32 -18.37
N VAL A 479 0.07 -6.73 -17.66
CA VAL A 479 1.19 -7.45 -17.02
C VAL A 479 0.80 -8.15 -15.72
N PHE A 480 -0.29 -7.73 -15.09
CA PHE A 480 -0.70 -8.23 -13.79
C PHE A 480 -1.65 -9.42 -13.93
N ASP A 481 -1.49 -10.41 -13.07
CA ASP A 481 -2.39 -11.57 -12.98
C ASP A 481 -3.36 -11.39 -11.81
N LYS A 482 -2.85 -11.26 -10.59
CA LYS A 482 -3.67 -11.09 -9.38
C LYS A 482 -2.91 -10.46 -8.24
N MET A 483 -3.64 -9.98 -7.26
CA MET A 483 -3.15 -9.56 -5.96
C MET A 483 -3.80 -10.40 -4.87
N ILE A 484 -3.00 -10.81 -3.89
CA ILE A 484 -3.52 -11.24 -2.59
C ILE A 484 -2.85 -10.45 -1.46
N MET A 485 -3.66 -9.93 -0.55
CA MET A 485 -3.24 -9.37 0.73
C MET A 485 -3.75 -10.26 1.85
N TYR A 486 -2.93 -10.58 2.84
CA TYR A 486 -3.33 -11.38 3.98
C TYR A 486 -2.52 -11.03 5.23
N LYS A 487 -3.08 -11.28 6.42
CA LYS A 487 -2.35 -11.15 7.69
C LYS A 487 -1.54 -12.43 7.98
N ASP A 488 -0.28 -12.27 8.37
CA ASP A 488 0.64 -13.34 8.80
C ASP A 488 1.30 -12.94 10.13
N GLY A 489 0.79 -13.48 11.23
CA GLY A 489 1.15 -13.00 12.56
C GLY A 489 0.69 -11.55 12.79
N GLU A 490 1.61 -10.67 13.18
CA GLU A 490 1.31 -9.25 13.36
C GLU A 490 1.37 -8.46 12.04
N ASP A 491 2.15 -8.93 11.07
CA ASP A 491 2.38 -8.28 9.79
C ASP A 491 1.25 -8.54 8.77
N GLN A 492 1.14 -7.66 7.79
CA GLN A 492 0.34 -7.89 6.59
C GLN A 492 1.28 -8.17 5.42
N LYS A 493 0.89 -9.09 4.55
CA LYS A 493 1.64 -9.45 3.34
C LYS A 493 0.80 -9.16 2.13
N VAL A 494 1.40 -8.59 1.09
CA VAL A 494 0.82 -8.41 -0.23
C VAL A 494 1.66 -9.16 -1.24
N LYS A 495 1.02 -9.92 -2.10
CA LYS A 495 1.66 -10.58 -3.23
C LYS A 495 0.94 -10.17 -4.49
N VAL A 496 1.69 -9.66 -5.46
CA VAL A 496 1.18 -9.31 -6.79
C VAL A 496 1.86 -10.25 -7.78
N SER A 497 1.09 -11.13 -8.40
CA SER A 497 1.59 -12.04 -9.44
C SER A 497 1.54 -11.37 -10.81
N LEU A 498 2.53 -11.65 -11.64
CA LEU A 498 2.71 -11.11 -12.99
C LEU A 498 2.69 -12.23 -14.03
N HIS A 499 2.36 -11.88 -15.28
CA HIS A 499 2.49 -12.76 -16.45
C HIS A 499 3.92 -12.78 -17.00
N SER A 500 4.93 -12.89 -16.12
CA SER A 500 6.35 -12.77 -16.50
C SER A 500 7.02 -14.09 -16.91
N GLU A 501 6.31 -15.21 -16.89
CA GLU A 501 6.76 -16.52 -17.40
C GLU A 501 8.13 -17.01 -16.86
N GLY A 502 8.43 -16.72 -15.59
CA GLY A 502 9.65 -17.11 -14.88
C GLY A 502 10.73 -16.02 -14.83
N GLU A 503 10.53 -14.87 -15.48
CA GLU A 503 11.40 -13.70 -15.36
C GLU A 503 11.27 -13.04 -13.98
N ASN A 504 12.32 -12.31 -13.56
CA ASN A 504 12.22 -11.45 -12.38
C ASN A 504 11.20 -10.32 -12.66
N SER A 505 10.33 -10.05 -11.69
CA SER A 505 9.27 -9.05 -11.82
C SER A 505 9.79 -7.63 -12.11
N LEU A 506 10.95 -7.23 -11.57
CA LEU A 506 11.54 -5.92 -11.84
C LEU A 506 11.96 -5.81 -13.31
N HIS A 507 12.75 -6.78 -13.77
CA HIS A 507 13.21 -6.83 -15.17
C HIS A 507 12.03 -6.84 -16.15
N PHE A 508 11.03 -7.68 -15.89
CA PHE A 508 9.83 -7.78 -16.71
C PHE A 508 9.06 -6.46 -16.77
N LEU A 509 8.84 -5.79 -15.64
CA LEU A 509 8.16 -4.50 -15.59
C LEU A 509 8.93 -3.40 -16.32
N LEU A 510 10.25 -3.35 -16.17
CA LEU A 510 11.08 -2.36 -16.87
C LEU A 510 11.03 -2.54 -18.39
N LYS A 511 11.17 -3.79 -18.88
CA LYS A 511 10.97 -4.11 -20.30
C LYS A 511 9.60 -3.70 -20.81
N HIS A 512 8.55 -3.98 -20.04
CA HIS A 512 7.18 -3.67 -20.45
C HIS A 512 6.94 -2.16 -20.52
N LEU A 513 7.36 -1.43 -19.49
CA LEU A 513 7.26 0.03 -19.49
C LEU A 513 8.03 0.63 -20.67
N ASP A 514 9.25 0.16 -20.92
CA ASP A 514 10.08 0.61 -22.04
C ASP A 514 9.39 0.45 -23.39
N LYS A 515 8.76 -0.71 -23.61
CA LYS A 515 7.96 -0.98 -24.81
C LYS A 515 6.78 -0.02 -24.93
N VAL A 516 6.00 0.15 -23.86
CA VAL A 516 4.81 1.02 -23.88
C VAL A 516 5.19 2.47 -24.16
N TYR A 517 6.28 2.97 -23.56
CA TYR A 517 6.78 4.32 -23.83
C TYR A 517 7.32 4.49 -25.25
N SER A 518 8.04 3.49 -25.77
CA SER A 518 8.54 3.50 -27.15
C SER A 518 7.41 3.59 -28.18
N GLU A 519 6.29 2.92 -27.92
CA GLU A 519 5.10 2.97 -28.79
C GLU A 519 4.37 4.32 -28.72
N GLN A 520 4.42 5.01 -27.57
CA GLN A 520 3.81 6.34 -27.40
C GLN A 520 4.59 7.46 -28.10
N LEU A 521 5.91 7.35 -28.22
CA LEU A 521 6.76 8.34 -28.91
C LEU A 521 6.63 8.33 -30.44
N ILE A 522 5.95 7.33 -31.02
CA ILE A 522 5.74 7.18 -32.47
C ILE A 522 4.40 7.81 -32.93
N LEU A 523 3.54 8.22 -32.00
CA LEU A 523 2.28 8.91 -32.25
C LEU A 523 2.41 10.42 -32.01
#